data_AF-A0A429ANA6-F1
#
_entry.id   AF-A0A429ANA6-F1
#
_cell.length_a   1.000
_cell.length_b   1.000
_cell.length_c   1.000
_cell.angle_alpha   90.00
_cell.angle_beta   90.00
_cell.angle_gamma   90.00
#
_symmetry.space_group_name_H-M   'P 1'
#
loop_
_entity.id
_entity.type
_entity.pdbx_description
1 polymer ?
#
loop_
_entity_poly.entity_id
_entity_poly.type
_entity_poly.pdbx_seq_one_letter_code
_entity_poly.pdbx_strand_id
1 'polypeptide(L)'
;MFLTFALAAAVGGCGDDTPAPAVTPPPPSERVTAAPVTLACGSSRLKIPAPPPPLARSGTFGRLGSLARRLTVKGVTWHDDDGEQLRAGVVCGVRTAEQFATLVARSTLTAYRGKPALRWTTRGGLRNFMWLESPGTAVYLAATPGLTAQLRQTAAAIRQGAS
;
A
#
# COMPACT_ATOMS: atom_id res chain seq x y z
N MET A 1 -58.39 -17.13 67.83
CA MET A 1 -57.67 -17.26 69.10
C MET A 1 -56.23 -16.78 68.86
N PHE A 2 -55.85 -15.71 69.57
CA PHE A 2 -54.54 -15.08 69.78
C PHE A 2 -53.61 -14.68 68.61
N LEU A 3 -53.23 -13.39 68.65
CA LEU A 3 -52.04 -12.76 68.07
C LEU A 3 -50.75 -13.52 68.45
N THR A 4 -49.75 -13.49 67.56
CA THR A 4 -48.33 -13.47 67.99
C THR A 4 -47.46 -12.66 67.01
N PHE A 5 -46.81 -11.64 67.54
CA PHE A 5 -45.68 -10.89 66.98
C PHE A 5 -44.36 -11.58 67.37
N ALA A 6 -43.36 -11.58 66.48
CA ALA A 6 -41.91 -11.53 66.78
C ALA A 6 -41.17 -11.57 65.43
N LEU A 7 -40.49 -10.54 64.92
CA LEU A 7 -39.29 -9.84 65.39
C LEU A 7 -38.09 -10.77 65.63
N ALA A 8 -37.18 -10.81 64.65
CA ALA A 8 -35.80 -11.25 64.83
C ALA A 8 -34.87 -10.26 64.10
N ALA A 9 -33.91 -9.73 64.85
CA ALA A 9 -32.94 -8.72 64.46
C ALA A 9 -31.51 -9.31 64.40
N ALA A 10 -30.60 -8.52 63.82
CA ALA A 10 -29.14 -8.67 63.74
C ALA A 10 -28.65 -9.68 62.68
N VAL A 11 -27.57 -9.46 61.92
CA VAL A 11 -26.33 -8.73 62.20
C VAL A 11 -25.73 -8.21 60.87
N GLY A 12 -24.96 -7.12 60.94
CA GLY A 12 -24.37 -6.47 59.77
C GLY A 12 -23.36 -7.33 58.99
N GLY A 13 -23.29 -7.08 57.69
CA GLY A 13 -22.21 -7.52 56.82
C GLY A 13 -21.71 -6.31 56.02
N CYS A 14 -20.52 -5.82 56.35
CA CYS A 14 -19.72 -5.02 55.42
C CYS A 14 -19.24 -5.97 54.32
N GLY A 15 -19.92 -5.95 53.18
CA GLY A 15 -19.44 -6.56 51.96
C GLY A 15 -18.67 -5.51 51.19
N ASP A 16 -17.34 -5.53 51.31
CA ASP A 16 -16.42 -4.85 50.40
C ASP A 16 -16.67 -5.37 48.97
N ASP A 17 -17.42 -4.59 48.19
CA ASP A 17 -17.49 -4.70 46.74
C ASP A 17 -16.13 -4.25 46.18
N THR A 18 -15.14 -5.14 46.20
CA THR A 18 -13.88 -4.93 45.49
C THR A 18 -14.10 -5.32 44.02
N PRO A 19 -14.12 -4.37 43.07
CA PRO A 19 -14.25 -4.70 41.66
C PRO A 19 -12.99 -5.45 41.22
N ALA A 20 -13.18 -6.60 40.58
CA ALA A 20 -12.10 -7.34 39.94
C ALA A 20 -11.29 -6.41 39.01
N PRO A 21 -9.95 -6.46 39.02
CA PRO A 21 -9.13 -5.61 38.16
C PRO A 21 -9.44 -5.96 36.70
N ALA A 22 -10.09 -5.04 36.01
CA ALA A 22 -10.29 -5.10 34.58
C ALA A 22 -8.91 -5.13 33.92
N VAL A 23 -8.53 -6.29 33.37
CA VAL A 23 -7.41 -6.38 32.43
C VAL A 23 -7.86 -5.70 31.15
N THR A 24 -7.67 -4.38 31.10
CA THR A 24 -7.87 -3.60 29.90
C THR A 24 -6.95 -4.19 28.81
N PRO A 25 -7.48 -4.68 27.68
CA PRO A 25 -6.62 -5.08 26.57
C PRO A 25 -5.78 -3.86 26.18
N PRO A 26 -4.46 -4.02 25.97
CA PRO A 26 -3.63 -2.90 25.57
C PRO A 26 -4.24 -2.24 24.33
N PRO A 27 -4.26 -0.90 24.25
CA PRO A 27 -4.76 -0.21 23.07
C PRO A 27 -4.04 -0.79 21.85
N PRO A 28 -4.76 -1.06 20.74
CA PRO A 28 -4.12 -1.59 19.54
C PRO A 28 -2.98 -0.64 19.20
N SER A 29 -1.74 -1.15 19.25
CA SER A 29 -0.56 -0.35 18.90
C SER A 29 -0.87 0.29 17.55
N GLU A 30 -0.90 1.62 17.52
CA GLU A 30 -1.08 2.36 16.28
C GLU A 30 -0.02 1.84 15.32
N ARG A 31 -0.44 1.04 14.34
CA ARG A 31 0.45 0.67 13.24
C ARG A 31 0.81 1.99 12.61
N VAL A 32 2.04 2.44 12.82
CA VAL A 32 2.61 3.62 12.18
C VAL A 32 2.47 3.39 10.69
N THR A 33 1.39 3.90 10.12
CA THR A 33 1.04 3.67 8.74
C THR A 33 1.89 4.64 7.97
N ALA A 34 2.84 4.11 7.20
CA ALA A 34 3.75 4.94 6.41
C ALA A 34 2.94 5.91 5.54
N ALA A 35 3.38 7.17 5.51
CA ALA A 35 2.65 8.21 4.79
C ALA A 35 2.66 7.91 3.27
N PRO A 36 1.54 8.19 2.56
CA PRO A 36 1.48 8.04 1.12
C PRO A 36 2.48 8.97 0.42
N VAL A 37 2.99 8.55 -0.73
CA VAL A 37 3.94 9.32 -1.54
C VAL A 37 3.22 9.94 -2.73
N THR A 38 3.40 11.24 -2.95
CA THR A 38 2.91 11.93 -4.15
C THR A 38 4.02 12.04 -5.19
N LEU A 39 3.78 11.55 -6.39
CA LEU A 39 4.68 11.68 -7.55
C LEU A 39 3.97 12.44 -8.68
N ALA A 40 4.73 13.13 -9.53
CA ALA A 40 4.13 13.98 -10.56
C ALA A 40 4.90 14.01 -11.89
N CYS A 41 4.13 14.08 -12.98
CA CYS A 41 4.58 14.36 -14.35
C CYS A 41 3.84 15.60 -14.86
N GLY A 42 4.53 16.74 -14.96
CA GLY A 42 3.89 18.02 -15.30
C GLY A 42 2.79 18.37 -14.29
N SER A 43 1.58 18.61 -14.79
CA SER A 43 0.38 18.86 -13.96
C SER A 43 -0.27 17.59 -13.38
N SER A 44 0.09 16.39 -13.86
CA SER A 44 -0.47 15.15 -13.35
C SER A 44 0.18 14.75 -12.03
N ARG A 45 -0.60 14.66 -10.96
CA ARG A 45 -0.17 14.20 -9.62
C ARG A 45 -0.80 12.85 -9.31
N LEU A 46 0.00 11.93 -8.79
CA LEU A 46 -0.43 10.58 -8.42
C LEU A 46 -0.04 10.31 -6.97
N LYS A 47 -1.02 9.89 -6.18
CA LYS A 47 -0.85 9.47 -4.80
C LYS A 47 -0.66 7.96 -4.77
N ILE A 48 0.51 7.55 -4.33
CA ILE A 48 0.90 6.15 -4.15
C ILE A 48 0.76 5.83 -2.66
N PRO A 49 -0.11 4.88 -2.29
CA PRO A 49 -0.20 4.46 -0.90
C PRO A 49 1.11 3.82 -0.48
N ALA A 50 1.53 4.06 0.77
CA ALA A 50 2.63 3.28 1.30
C ALA A 50 2.18 1.82 1.48
N PRO A 51 3.07 0.85 1.22
CA PRO A 51 2.80 -0.53 1.57
C PRO A 51 2.67 -0.68 3.10
N PRO A 52 1.93 -1.70 3.57
CA PRO A 52 1.94 -2.06 4.98
C PRO A 52 3.32 -2.61 5.39
N PRO A 53 3.63 -2.62 6.70
CA PRO A 53 4.77 -3.34 7.24
C PRO A 53 4.79 -4.81 6.77
N PRO A 54 5.98 -5.44 6.65
CA PRO A 54 7.28 -4.96 7.11
C PRO A 54 8.02 -4.03 6.14
N LEU A 55 7.42 -3.69 4.99
CA LEU A 55 8.08 -2.89 3.95
C LEU A 55 8.40 -1.46 4.42
N ALA A 56 9.68 -1.16 4.61
CA ALA A 56 10.19 0.16 4.94
C ALA A 56 10.68 0.89 3.69
N ARG A 57 10.53 2.21 3.66
CA ARG A 57 11.01 3.02 2.53
C ARG A 57 12.54 3.03 2.53
N SER A 58 13.14 2.53 1.45
CA SER A 58 14.59 2.36 1.34
C SER A 58 15.27 3.34 0.36
N GLY A 59 14.49 4.04 -0.49
CA GLY A 59 15.07 5.06 -1.36
C GLY A 59 14.17 5.55 -2.48
N THR A 60 14.81 6.16 -3.47
CA THR A 60 14.20 6.67 -4.70
C THR A 60 14.95 6.18 -5.94
N PHE A 61 14.31 6.23 -7.10
CA PHE A 61 14.97 5.94 -8.38
C PHE A 61 14.52 6.88 -9.48
N GLY A 62 15.48 7.25 -10.34
CA GLY A 62 15.27 8.16 -11.48
C GLY A 62 15.34 7.50 -12.86
N ARG A 63 15.52 6.17 -12.91
CA ARG A 63 15.73 5.42 -14.16
C ARG A 63 15.13 4.02 -14.12
N LEU A 64 14.69 3.55 -15.28
CA LEU A 64 14.29 2.16 -15.53
C LEU A 64 15.10 1.63 -16.72
N GLY A 65 15.94 0.63 -16.47
CA GLY A 65 16.82 0.06 -17.50
C GLY A 65 16.08 -0.74 -18.59
N SER A 66 14.81 -1.05 -18.39
CA SER A 66 13.97 -1.77 -19.35
C SER A 66 13.32 -0.87 -20.41
N LEU A 67 13.44 0.46 -20.29
CA LEU A 67 12.86 1.38 -21.27
C LEU A 67 13.71 1.42 -22.53
N ALA A 68 13.07 1.30 -23.69
CA ALA A 68 13.70 1.39 -25.00
C ALA A 68 14.28 2.79 -25.30
N ARG A 69 13.80 3.82 -24.59
CA ARG A 69 14.29 5.19 -24.69
C ARG A 69 14.41 5.82 -23.32
N ARG A 70 15.27 6.84 -23.19
CA ARG A 70 15.40 7.60 -21.95
C ARG A 70 14.16 8.45 -21.74
N LEU A 71 13.45 8.17 -20.65
CA LEU A 71 12.33 8.97 -20.15
C LEU A 71 12.61 9.40 -18.72
N THR A 72 12.00 10.52 -18.31
CA THR A 72 12.04 10.95 -16.92
C THR A 72 11.26 9.97 -16.07
N VAL A 73 11.92 9.37 -15.09
CA VAL A 73 11.27 8.51 -14.11
C VAL A 73 11.40 9.16 -12.74
N LYS A 74 10.32 9.12 -11.97
CA LYS A 74 10.36 9.45 -10.54
C LYS A 74 9.78 8.25 -9.81
N GLY A 75 10.53 7.69 -8.87
CA GLY A 75 10.09 6.49 -8.19
C GLY A 75 10.64 6.38 -6.78
N VAL A 76 10.01 5.48 -6.04
CA VAL A 76 10.30 5.14 -4.65
C VAL A 76 10.42 3.63 -4.52
N THR A 77 11.31 3.21 -3.64
CA THR A 77 11.57 1.81 -3.34
C THR A 77 11.28 1.57 -1.85
N TRP A 78 10.63 0.44 -1.57
CA TRP A 78 10.50 -0.15 -0.25
C TRP A 78 11.14 -1.54 -0.25
N HIS A 79 11.73 -1.91 0.87
CA HIS A 79 12.28 -3.23 1.13
C HIS A 79 11.96 -3.67 2.55
N ASP A 80 11.96 -4.98 2.78
CA ASP A 80 12.03 -5.56 4.11
C ASP A 80 13.39 -6.23 4.33
N ASP A 81 13.59 -6.76 5.54
CA ASP A 81 14.83 -7.41 5.95
C ASP A 81 15.05 -8.77 5.25
N ASP A 82 13.98 -9.38 4.74
CA ASP A 82 14.02 -10.64 3.98
C ASP A 82 14.46 -10.44 2.51
N GLY A 83 14.72 -9.18 2.11
CA GLY A 83 15.18 -8.82 0.78
C GLY A 83 14.05 -8.72 -0.25
N GLU A 84 12.79 -8.82 0.17
CA GLU A 84 11.66 -8.52 -0.69
C GLU A 84 11.63 -7.02 -0.98
N GLN A 85 11.16 -6.65 -2.17
CA GLN A 85 11.15 -5.28 -2.62
C GLN A 85 9.88 -4.92 -3.34
N LEU A 86 9.38 -3.72 -3.07
CA LEU A 86 8.33 -3.07 -3.83
C LEU A 86 8.88 -1.76 -4.40
N ARG A 87 8.65 -1.52 -5.68
CA ARG A 87 9.01 -0.29 -6.37
C ARG A 87 7.76 0.31 -6.97
N ALA A 88 7.60 1.61 -6.81
CA ALA A 88 6.52 2.35 -7.46
C ALA A 88 7.06 3.65 -8.06
N GLY A 89 6.48 4.08 -9.16
CA GLY A 89 6.93 5.30 -9.83
C GLY A 89 6.01 5.78 -10.92
N VAL A 90 6.38 6.94 -11.46
CA VAL A 90 5.79 7.52 -12.66
C VAL A 90 6.85 7.66 -13.74
N VAL A 91 6.46 7.40 -14.98
CA VAL A 91 7.29 7.58 -16.18
C VAL A 91 6.66 8.69 -17.01
N CYS A 92 7.38 9.79 -17.17
CA CYS A 92 6.88 10.97 -17.85
C CYS A 92 7.30 10.99 -19.33
N GLY A 93 6.44 11.56 -20.20
CA GLY A 93 6.75 11.80 -21.61
C GLY A 93 6.28 10.72 -22.58
N VAL A 94 5.47 9.75 -22.13
CA VAL A 94 4.81 8.77 -23.01
C VAL A 94 3.51 9.37 -23.56
N ARG A 95 3.54 9.91 -24.79
CA ARG A 95 2.43 10.74 -25.30
C ARG A 95 1.29 9.95 -25.95
N THR A 96 1.56 8.74 -26.44
CA THR A 96 0.55 7.93 -27.17
C THR A 96 0.56 6.47 -26.71
N ALA A 97 -0.52 5.76 -27.02
CA ALA A 97 -0.66 4.34 -26.72
C ALA A 97 0.34 3.47 -27.52
N GLU A 98 0.64 3.86 -28.76
CA GLU A 98 1.61 3.18 -29.62
C GLU A 98 3.02 3.32 -29.04
N GLN A 99 3.41 4.53 -28.64
CA GLN A 99 4.68 4.76 -27.96
C GLN A 99 4.79 3.97 -26.66
N PHE A 100 3.67 3.85 -25.94
CA PHE A 100 3.61 3.05 -24.73
C PHE A 100 3.77 1.55 -25.03
N ALA A 101 3.07 1.02 -26.02
CA ALA A 101 3.07 -0.41 -26.37
C ALA A 101 4.47 -0.94 -26.72
N THR A 102 5.34 -0.09 -27.28
CA THR A 102 6.71 -0.45 -27.65
C THR A 102 7.75 -0.01 -26.62
N LEU A 103 7.34 0.53 -25.46
CA LEU A 103 8.25 1.19 -24.53
C LEU A 103 9.22 0.22 -23.84
N VAL A 104 8.79 -1.02 -23.60
CA VAL A 104 9.60 -2.05 -22.95
C VAL A 104 9.75 -3.24 -23.89
N ALA A 105 10.99 -3.51 -24.30
CA ALA A 105 11.30 -4.67 -25.12
C ALA A 105 10.94 -5.96 -24.36
N ARG A 106 10.40 -6.95 -25.09
CA ARG A 106 10.02 -8.26 -24.53
C ARG A 106 9.02 -8.17 -23.37
N SER A 107 8.13 -7.18 -23.42
CA SER A 107 6.98 -7.10 -22.53
C SER A 107 5.73 -7.68 -23.18
N THR A 108 4.78 -8.08 -22.36
CA THR A 108 3.42 -8.45 -22.80
C THR A 108 2.51 -7.24 -22.66
N LEU A 109 1.90 -6.83 -23.77
CA LEU A 109 0.85 -5.82 -23.78
C LEU A 109 -0.47 -6.42 -23.30
N THR A 110 -1.15 -5.72 -22.41
CA THR A 110 -2.38 -6.11 -21.72
C THR A 110 -3.25 -4.87 -21.51
N ALA A 111 -4.41 -5.03 -20.88
CA ALA A 111 -5.25 -3.92 -20.45
C ALA A 111 -5.40 -3.90 -18.92
N TYR A 112 -5.44 -2.70 -18.33
CA TYR A 112 -5.73 -2.48 -16.93
C TYR A 112 -6.72 -1.32 -16.79
N ARG A 113 -7.92 -1.60 -16.25
CA ARG A 113 -9.02 -0.63 -16.14
C ARG A 113 -9.29 0.12 -17.46
N GLY A 114 -9.29 -0.63 -18.57
CA GLY A 114 -9.48 -0.08 -19.92
C GLY A 114 -8.27 0.65 -20.52
N LYS A 115 -7.14 0.71 -19.82
CA LYS A 115 -5.92 1.41 -20.27
C LYS A 115 -4.85 0.43 -20.74
N PRO A 116 -4.01 0.79 -21.73
CA PRO A 116 -2.86 -0.01 -22.14
C PRO A 116 -1.92 -0.28 -20.95
N ALA A 117 -1.50 -1.53 -20.79
CA ALA A 117 -0.61 -1.95 -19.72
C ALA A 117 0.46 -2.95 -20.19
N LEU A 118 1.69 -2.80 -19.70
CA LEU A 118 2.81 -3.69 -19.97
C LEU A 118 3.12 -4.55 -18.75
N ARG A 119 3.46 -5.82 -19.00
CA ARG A 119 3.93 -6.77 -18.00
C ARG A 119 5.24 -7.38 -18.46
N TRP A 120 6.24 -7.45 -17.58
CA TRP A 120 7.49 -8.16 -17.85
C TRP A 120 8.18 -8.59 -16.56
N THR A 121 9.10 -9.54 -16.66
CA THR A 121 9.90 -10.01 -15.51
C THR A 121 11.38 -9.78 -15.83
N THR A 122 12.14 -9.25 -14.88
CA THR A 122 13.60 -9.11 -15.06
C THR A 122 14.31 -10.44 -14.79
N ARG A 123 15.59 -10.55 -15.16
CA ARG A 123 16.42 -11.73 -14.84
C ARG A 123 16.47 -12.03 -13.34
N GLY A 124 16.40 -11.00 -12.48
CA GLY A 124 16.35 -11.15 -11.02
C GLY A 124 14.97 -11.50 -10.46
N GLY A 125 14.02 -11.95 -11.28
CA GLY A 125 12.68 -12.37 -10.82
C GLY A 125 11.74 -11.23 -10.45
N LEU A 126 12.16 -9.96 -10.60
CA LEU A 126 11.31 -8.81 -10.31
C LEU A 126 10.17 -8.76 -11.32
N ARG A 127 8.93 -8.86 -10.85
CA ARG A 127 7.71 -8.77 -11.66
C ARG A 127 7.35 -7.30 -11.81
N ASN A 128 7.29 -6.82 -13.04
CA ASN A 128 7.05 -5.43 -13.37
C ASN A 128 5.70 -5.29 -14.05
N PHE A 129 5.06 -4.18 -13.76
CA PHE A 129 3.78 -3.79 -14.30
C PHE A 129 3.77 -2.30 -14.54
N MET A 130 3.32 -1.89 -15.71
CA MET A 130 3.19 -0.48 -16.06
C MET A 130 1.87 -0.26 -16.78
N TRP A 131 1.19 0.86 -16.57
CA TRP A 131 0.05 1.25 -17.40
C TRP A 131 0.11 2.73 -17.78
N LEU A 132 -0.45 3.06 -18.94
CA LEU A 132 -0.57 4.44 -19.39
C LEU A 132 -1.75 5.08 -18.67
N GLU A 133 -1.48 5.97 -17.71
CA GLU A 133 -2.54 6.59 -16.89
C GLU A 133 -3.23 7.73 -17.62
N SER A 134 -2.44 8.57 -18.30
CA SER A 134 -2.88 9.65 -19.16
C SER A 134 -1.80 9.94 -20.21
N PRO A 135 -2.11 10.65 -21.30
CA PRO A 135 -1.08 11.14 -22.20
C PRO A 135 0.00 11.91 -21.44
N GLY A 136 1.25 11.45 -21.55
CA GLY A 136 2.41 12.02 -20.85
C GLY A 136 2.75 11.37 -19.50
N THR A 137 1.90 10.50 -18.95
CA THR A 137 2.10 9.87 -17.63
C THR A 137 1.77 8.38 -17.66
N ALA A 138 2.77 7.55 -17.43
CA ALA A 138 2.58 6.13 -17.13
C ALA A 138 2.92 5.83 -15.67
N VAL A 139 2.19 4.91 -15.05
CA VAL A 139 2.46 4.44 -13.69
C VAL A 139 3.23 3.14 -13.78
N TYR A 140 4.27 3.01 -12.97
CA TYR A 140 5.13 1.84 -12.88
C TYR A 140 5.05 1.23 -11.48
N LEU A 141 4.93 -0.09 -11.43
CA LEU A 141 5.06 -0.91 -10.24
C LEU A 141 5.99 -2.09 -10.52
N ALA A 142 6.78 -2.48 -9.55
CA ALA A 142 7.48 -3.74 -9.61
C ALA A 142 7.66 -4.35 -8.22
N ALA A 143 7.61 -5.68 -8.14
CA ALA A 143 7.71 -6.39 -6.89
C ALA A 143 8.48 -7.70 -7.06
N THR A 144 9.17 -8.12 -6.00
CA THR A 144 9.67 -9.49 -5.86
C THR A 144 8.51 -10.49 -5.83
N PRO A 145 8.76 -11.78 -6.11
CA PRO A 145 7.69 -12.78 -6.21
C PRO A 145 6.79 -12.88 -4.97
N GLY A 146 7.35 -12.80 -3.76
CA GLY A 146 6.60 -12.86 -2.50
C GLY A 146 5.59 -11.73 -2.34
N LEU A 147 5.85 -10.57 -2.93
CA LEU A 147 5.00 -9.38 -2.86
C LEU A 147 4.00 -9.24 -4.01
N THR A 148 3.69 -10.32 -4.75
CA THR A 148 2.76 -10.25 -5.90
C THR A 148 1.36 -9.77 -5.50
N ALA A 149 0.85 -10.21 -4.34
CA ALA A 149 -0.44 -9.74 -3.83
C ALA A 149 -0.40 -8.25 -3.48
N GLN A 150 0.70 -7.81 -2.85
CA GLN A 150 0.92 -6.42 -2.48
C GLN A 150 0.97 -5.50 -3.70
N LEU A 151 1.64 -5.93 -4.78
CA LEU A 151 1.67 -5.20 -6.04
C LEU A 151 0.27 -4.92 -6.59
N ARG A 152 -0.64 -5.91 -6.54
CA ARG A 152 -2.02 -5.76 -7.01
C ARG A 152 -2.82 -4.80 -6.12
N GLN A 153 -2.67 -4.91 -4.80
CA GLN A 153 -3.33 -4.02 -3.85
C GLN A 153 -2.86 -2.57 -4.03
N THR A 154 -1.55 -2.34 -4.15
CA THR A 154 -0.98 -1.01 -4.44
C THR A 154 -1.49 -0.48 -5.78
N ALA A 155 -1.51 -1.30 -6.84
CA ALA A 155 -2.07 -0.89 -8.14
C ALA A 155 -3.54 -0.46 -8.05
N ALA A 156 -4.34 -1.18 -7.27
CA ALA A 156 -5.76 -0.87 -7.09
C ALA A 156 -5.99 0.43 -6.31
N ALA A 157 -5.08 0.75 -5.37
CA ALA A 157 -5.19 1.87 -4.45
C ALA A 157 -4.48 3.15 -4.92
N ILE A 158 -3.73 3.14 -6.03
CA ILE A 158 -3.20 4.35 -6.65
C ILE A 158 -4.34 5.23 -7.16
N ARG A 159 -4.28 6.52 -6.83
CA ARG A 159 -5.28 7.53 -7.19
C ARG A 159 -4.59 8.77 -7.73
N GLN A 160 -5.31 9.52 -8.56
CA GLN A 160 -4.91 10.87 -8.92
C GLN A 160 -5.00 11.76 -7.67
N GLY A 161 -3.99 12.61 -7.48
CA GLY A 161 -4.00 13.63 -6.42
C GLY A 161 -4.84 14.83 -6.86
N ALA A 162 -5.50 15.50 -5.91
CA ALA A 162 -6.11 16.80 -6.17
C ALA A 162 -5.01 17.84 -6.50
N SER A 163 -5.31 18.73 -7.45
CA SER A 163 -4.45 19.85 -7.86
C SER A 163 -4.39 20.93 -6.79
#